data_AF-A0A418KY14-F1
#
_entry.id   AF-A0A418KY14-F1
#
_cell.length_a   1.000
_cell.length_b   1.000
_cell.length_c   1.000
_cell.angle_alpha   90.00
_cell.angle_beta   90.00
_cell.angle_gamma   90.00
#
_symmetry.space_group_name_H-M   'P 1'
#
loop_
_entity.id
_entity.type
_entity.pdbx_description
1 polymer ?
#
loop_
_entity_poly.entity_id
_entity_poly.type
_entity_poly.pdbx_seq_one_letter_code
_entity_poly.pdbx_strand_id
1 'polypeptide(L)'
;MASDLTPVELKIIRHSFKGWHGGALVIDPDGAIARFVQSFRGGSSLWKDGPWYQTTRQGIELREDASRETIALLTWSRIKQWVLDLPRAERDALCAAETVYRQRRRTIADARGIPDDTDLGVREAEAVRDAAFQRCVDASATTQPALFDVTEQQAVPG
;
A
#
# COMPACT_ATOMS: atom_id res chain seq x y z
N MET A 1 14.38 -9.15 10.36
CA MET A 1 15.36 -8.19 9.83
C MET A 1 14.69 -6.83 9.87
N ALA A 2 15.42 -5.79 10.27
CA ALA A 2 14.91 -4.42 10.21
C ALA A 2 14.73 -4.02 8.74
N SER A 3 13.61 -3.41 8.37
CA SER A 3 13.43 -2.86 7.03
C SER A 3 14.41 -1.71 6.81
N ASP A 4 15.06 -1.70 5.65
CA ASP A 4 15.95 -0.62 5.21
C ASP A 4 15.20 0.56 4.58
N LEU A 5 13.87 0.47 4.51
CA LEU A 5 13.01 1.55 4.02
C LEU A 5 13.14 2.78 4.90
N THR A 6 13.34 3.94 4.30
CA THR A 6 13.34 5.22 5.00
C THR A 6 11.94 5.56 5.54
N PRO A 7 11.83 6.48 6.52
CA PRO A 7 10.54 6.94 7.02
C PRO A 7 9.57 7.41 5.92
N VAL A 8 10.08 8.12 4.90
CA VAL A 8 9.24 8.60 3.78
C VAL A 8 8.77 7.45 2.88
N GLU A 9 9.58 6.42 2.68
CA GLU A 9 9.19 5.23 1.91
C GLU A 9 8.13 4.40 2.65
N LEU A 10 8.25 4.24 3.97
CA LEU A 10 7.20 3.61 4.79
C LEU A 10 5.89 4.40 4.75
N LYS A 11 5.97 5.73 4.73
CA LYS A 11 4.80 6.61 4.54
C LYS A 11 4.14 6.35 3.19
N ILE A 12 4.91 6.29 2.09
CA ILE A 12 4.40 5.93 0.76
C ILE A 12 3.71 4.56 0.80
N ILE A 13 4.33 3.53 1.38
CA ILE A 13 3.71 2.19 1.45
C ILE A 13 2.39 2.21 2.21
N ARG A 14 2.38 2.85 3.38
CA ARG A 14 1.20 2.94 4.24
C ARG A 14 0.04 3.66 3.56
N HIS A 15 0.31 4.72 2.80
CA HIS A 15 -0.76 5.53 2.19
C HIS A 15 -1.20 5.00 0.83
N SER A 16 -0.26 4.59 -0.04
CA SER A 16 -0.57 4.19 -1.41
C SER A 16 -1.09 2.77 -1.51
N PHE A 17 -0.71 1.88 -0.58
CA PHE A 17 -1.15 0.48 -0.59
C PHE A 17 -2.14 0.15 0.52
N LYS A 18 -2.70 1.14 1.22
CA LYS A 18 -3.81 0.84 2.13
C LYS A 18 -4.97 0.25 1.33
N GLY A 19 -5.59 -0.77 1.90
CA GLY A 19 -6.75 -1.41 1.33
C GLY A 19 -6.44 -2.52 0.33
N TRP A 20 -7.23 -2.62 -0.73
CA TRP A 20 -7.12 -3.69 -1.73
C TRP A 20 -5.74 -3.74 -2.43
N HIS A 21 -5.12 -2.57 -2.61
CA HIS A 21 -3.83 -2.44 -3.28
C HIS A 21 -2.72 -3.18 -2.50
N GLY A 22 -2.73 -3.12 -1.17
CA GLY A 22 -1.77 -3.81 -0.30
C GLY A 22 -1.98 -5.32 -0.25
N GLY A 23 -3.24 -5.77 -0.20
CA GLY A 23 -3.57 -7.19 -0.26
C GLY A 23 -3.12 -7.84 -1.57
N ALA A 24 -3.36 -7.18 -2.70
CA ALA A 24 -2.89 -7.66 -4.00
C ALA A 24 -1.36 -7.69 -4.11
N LEU A 25 -0.69 -6.64 -3.61
CA LEU A 25 0.75 -6.51 -3.64
C LEU A 25 1.48 -7.61 -2.85
N VAL A 26 0.97 -7.99 -1.68
CA VAL A 26 1.63 -9.02 -0.86
C VAL A 26 1.39 -10.43 -1.38
N ILE A 27 0.24 -10.70 -2.01
CA ILE A 27 -0.07 -12.01 -2.60
C ILE A 27 0.74 -12.26 -3.87
N ASP A 28 0.77 -11.28 -4.77
CA ASP A 28 1.41 -11.39 -6.09
C ASP A 28 2.07 -10.04 -6.42
N PRO A 29 3.28 -9.79 -5.91
CA PRO A 29 3.93 -8.50 -6.10
C PRO A 29 4.18 -8.21 -7.58
N ASP A 30 4.56 -9.21 -8.38
CA ASP A 30 4.84 -9.02 -9.80
C ASP A 30 3.56 -8.68 -10.60
N GLY A 31 2.49 -9.46 -10.40
CA GLY A 31 1.22 -9.21 -11.07
C GLY A 31 0.55 -7.91 -10.60
N ALA A 32 0.64 -7.58 -9.32
CA ALA A 32 0.12 -6.32 -8.78
C ALA A 32 0.89 -5.11 -9.34
N ILE A 33 2.23 -5.15 -9.33
CA ILE A 33 3.07 -4.09 -9.91
C ILE A 33 2.78 -3.93 -11.41
N ALA A 34 2.68 -5.03 -12.15
CA ALA A 34 2.33 -4.97 -13.58
C ALA A 34 0.98 -4.29 -13.80
N ARG A 35 -0.02 -4.57 -12.96
CA ARG A 35 -1.32 -3.89 -13.01
C ARG A 35 -1.20 -2.41 -12.69
N PHE A 36 -0.46 -2.02 -11.65
CA PHE A 36 -0.23 -0.61 -11.29
C PHE A 36 0.48 0.16 -12.41
N VAL A 37 1.47 -0.46 -13.05
CA VAL A 37 2.17 0.11 -14.20
C VAL A 37 1.26 0.22 -15.43
N GLN A 38 0.32 -0.70 -15.62
CA GLN A 38 -0.64 -0.67 -16.73
C GLN A 38 -1.78 0.35 -16.51
N SER A 39 -2.31 0.45 -15.28
CA SER A 39 -3.33 1.44 -14.91
C SER A 39 -2.80 2.88 -14.94
N PHE A 40 -1.48 3.08 -15.00
CA PHE A 40 -0.83 4.38 -15.24
C PHE A 40 -1.27 5.09 -16.54
N ARG A 41 -1.90 4.39 -17.51
CA ARG A 41 -2.56 5.09 -18.64
C ARG A 41 -3.83 5.87 -18.23
N GLY A 42 -4.23 5.86 -16.96
CA GLY A 42 -5.37 6.61 -16.41
C GLY A 42 -5.21 6.98 -14.92
N GLY A 43 -4.31 7.92 -14.62
CA GLY A 43 -4.35 8.85 -13.46
C GLY A 43 -5.00 8.39 -12.15
N SER A 44 -4.41 7.43 -11.45
CA SER A 44 -4.79 7.18 -10.04
C SER A 44 -3.94 8.07 -9.13
N SER A 45 -4.45 9.25 -8.83
CA SER A 45 -3.87 10.19 -7.88
C SER A 45 -4.66 10.15 -6.58
N LEU A 46 -3.98 9.90 -5.46
CA LEU A 46 -4.63 9.97 -4.15
C LEU A 46 -4.34 11.35 -3.56
N TRP A 47 -5.37 12.20 -3.51
CA TRP A 47 -5.35 13.42 -2.70
C TRP A 47 -5.93 13.07 -1.33
N LYS A 48 -5.15 13.27 -0.27
CA LYS A 48 -5.64 13.11 1.10
C LYS A 48 -4.94 14.12 1.99
N ASP A 49 -5.51 15.32 2.07
CA ASP A 49 -5.16 16.40 3.01
C ASP A 49 -3.65 16.43 3.34
N GLY A 50 -2.81 16.50 2.30
CA GLY A 50 -1.37 16.20 2.40
C GLY A 50 -0.70 16.05 1.03
N PRO A 51 0.54 15.52 0.98
CA PRO A 51 1.35 15.49 -0.24
C PRO A 51 0.77 14.57 -1.32
N TRP A 52 1.12 14.84 -2.57
CA TRP A 52 0.58 14.16 -3.74
C TRP A 52 1.35 12.88 -4.06
N TYR A 53 0.66 11.74 -4.09
CA TYR A 53 1.27 10.46 -4.49
C TYR A 53 0.90 10.13 -5.92
N GLN A 54 1.92 9.89 -6.76
CA GLN A 54 1.75 9.54 -8.16
C GLN A 54 2.42 8.20 -8.47
N THR A 55 1.61 7.24 -8.90
CA THR A 55 2.11 5.99 -9.47
C THR A 55 2.75 6.28 -10.83
N THR A 56 3.93 5.71 -11.13
CA THR A 56 4.63 5.85 -12.41
C THR A 56 5.16 4.50 -12.91
N ARG A 57 5.81 4.49 -14.08
CA ARG A 57 6.50 3.28 -14.57
C ARG A 57 7.67 2.85 -13.68
N GLN A 58 8.25 3.75 -12.90
CA GLN A 58 9.42 3.46 -12.06
C GLN A 58 9.04 3.07 -10.63
N GLY A 59 7.93 3.61 -10.11
CA GLY A 59 7.51 3.39 -8.74
C GLY A 59 6.36 4.29 -8.33
N ILE A 60 6.40 4.75 -7.08
CA ILE A 60 5.49 5.77 -6.56
C ILE A 60 6.30 7.01 -6.20
N GLU A 61 5.97 8.11 -6.85
CA GLU A 61 6.52 9.42 -6.57
C GLU A 61 5.67 10.11 -5.49
N LEU A 62 6.35 10.67 -4.50
CA LEU A 62 5.80 11.67 -3.60
C LEU A 62 6.12 13.04 -4.19
N ARG A 63 5.10 13.88 -4.40
CA ARG A 63 5.24 15.23 -4.96
C ARG A 63 4.67 16.29 -4.04
N GLU A 64 5.26 17.47 -4.11
CA GLU A 64 4.70 18.69 -3.51
C GLU A 64 3.56 19.25 -4.38
N ASP A 65 2.52 19.78 -3.74
CA ASP A 65 1.22 20.06 -4.38
C ASP A 65 1.26 21.12 -5.50
N ALA A 66 2.13 22.13 -5.38
CA ALA A 66 2.14 23.31 -6.26
C ALA A 66 3.30 23.31 -7.27
N SER A 67 4.47 22.80 -6.89
CA SER A 67 5.68 22.79 -7.75
C SER A 67 5.73 21.58 -8.68
N ARG A 68 4.96 20.51 -8.40
CA ARG A 68 5.09 19.17 -8.99
C ARG A 68 6.49 18.56 -8.84
N GLU A 69 7.32 19.11 -7.97
CA GLU A 69 8.65 18.57 -7.68
C GLU A 69 8.52 17.23 -6.97
N THR A 70 9.38 16.28 -7.35
CA THR A 70 9.41 14.96 -6.72
C THR A 70 10.26 15.02 -5.47
N ILE A 71 9.62 14.84 -4.32
CA ILE A 71 10.26 14.82 -2.99
C ILE A 71 10.93 13.46 -2.75
N ALA A 72 10.29 12.37 -3.18
CA ALA A 72 10.83 11.02 -3.03
C ALA A 72 10.27 10.09 -4.10
N LEU A 73 11.03 9.06 -4.47
CA LEU A 73 10.60 7.97 -5.33
C LEU A 73 10.83 6.63 -4.63
N LEU A 74 9.75 5.90 -4.36
CA LEU A 74 9.81 4.52 -3.93
C LEU A 74 9.65 3.60 -5.16
N THR A 75 10.74 2.97 -5.60
CA THR A 75 10.75 2.17 -6.84
C THR A 75 10.00 0.85 -6.71
N TRP A 76 9.49 0.32 -7.83
CA TRP A 76 8.81 -0.98 -7.86
C TRP A 76 9.70 -2.13 -7.38
N SER A 77 10.99 -2.12 -7.72
CA SER A 77 11.94 -3.12 -7.25
C SER A 77 12.10 -3.08 -5.73
N ARG A 78 12.11 -1.88 -5.14
CA ARG A 78 12.21 -1.69 -3.69
C ARG A 78 10.93 -2.10 -2.97
N ILE A 79 9.77 -1.83 -3.55
CA ILE A 79 8.47 -2.33 -3.05
C ILE A 79 8.45 -3.86 -3.09
N LYS A 80 8.88 -4.48 -4.20
CA LYS A 80 8.96 -5.94 -4.31
C LYS A 80 9.89 -6.53 -3.26
N GLN A 81 11.07 -5.94 -3.08
CA GLN A 81 12.04 -6.39 -2.07
C GLN A 81 11.45 -6.30 -0.66
N TRP A 82 10.78 -5.19 -0.32
CA TRP A 82 10.07 -5.05 0.94
C TRP A 82 9.06 -6.19 1.17
N VAL A 83 8.23 -6.53 0.18
CA VAL A 83 7.30 -7.67 0.28
C VAL A 83 8.03 -8.99 0.53
N LEU A 84 9.16 -9.21 -0.15
CA LEU A 84 9.96 -10.44 0.00
C LEU A 84 10.62 -10.54 1.39
N ASP A 85 10.94 -9.42 2.01
CA ASP A 85 11.58 -9.32 3.32
C ASP A 85 10.60 -9.36 4.50
N LEU A 86 9.29 -9.20 4.25
CA LEU A 86 8.27 -9.29 5.29
C LEU A 86 8.32 -10.66 6.01
N PRO A 87 8.12 -10.68 7.35
CA PRO A 87 8.00 -11.94 8.08
C PRO A 87 6.91 -12.82 7.48
N ARG A 88 7.24 -14.09 7.25
CA ARG A 88 6.31 -15.04 6.63
C ARG A 88 4.96 -15.09 7.33
N ALA A 89 4.94 -15.07 8.66
CA ALA A 89 3.71 -15.08 9.44
C ALA A 89 2.77 -13.91 9.11
N GLU A 90 3.32 -12.70 8.94
CA GLU A 90 2.50 -11.53 8.60
C GLU A 90 2.00 -11.57 7.15
N ARG A 91 2.85 -12.05 6.21
CA ARG A 91 2.41 -12.28 4.83
C ARG A 91 1.27 -13.29 4.75
N ASP A 92 1.42 -14.44 5.43
CA ASP A 92 0.42 -15.50 5.44
C ASP A 92 -0.90 -14.99 6.06
N ALA A 93 -0.82 -14.20 7.14
CA ALA A 93 -1.98 -13.59 7.77
C ALA A 93 -2.71 -12.59 6.85
N LEU A 94 -1.97 -11.75 6.13
CA LEU A 94 -2.55 -10.83 5.14
C LEU A 94 -3.16 -11.59 3.96
N CYS A 95 -2.50 -12.64 3.46
CA CYS A 95 -3.03 -13.47 2.37
C CYS A 95 -4.37 -14.14 2.76
N ALA A 96 -4.45 -14.66 3.99
CA ALA A 96 -5.67 -15.25 4.53
C ALA A 96 -6.79 -14.20 4.64
N ALA A 97 -6.49 -13.02 5.19
CA ALA A 97 -7.46 -11.93 5.34
C ALA A 97 -7.98 -11.42 3.97
N GLU A 98 -7.09 -11.25 2.99
CA GLU A 98 -7.44 -10.83 1.63
C GLU A 98 -8.30 -11.88 0.91
N THR A 99 -8.05 -13.17 1.14
CA THR A 99 -8.89 -14.25 0.59
C THR A 99 -10.31 -14.18 1.16
N VAL A 100 -10.45 -14.01 2.48
CA VAL A 100 -11.77 -13.86 3.13
C VAL A 100 -12.49 -12.62 2.60
N TYR A 101 -11.81 -11.48 2.52
CA TYR A 101 -12.37 -10.24 1.98
C TYR A 101 -12.88 -10.42 0.54
N ARG A 102 -12.08 -11.01 -0.35
CA ARG A 102 -12.48 -11.26 -1.74
C ARG A 102 -13.65 -12.23 -1.85
N GLN A 103 -13.65 -13.30 -1.05
CA GLN A 103 -14.74 -14.28 -1.05
C GLN A 103 -16.05 -13.63 -0.60
N ARG A 104 -16.02 -12.80 0.44
CA ARG A 104 -17.21 -12.07 0.90
C ARG A 104 -17.71 -11.08 -0.15
N ARG A 105 -16.83 -10.25 -0.74
CA ARG A 105 -17.24 -9.33 -1.81
C ARG A 105 -17.86 -10.05 -3.00
N ARG A 106 -17.27 -11.18 -3.42
CA ARG A 106 -17.82 -11.99 -4.50
C ARG A 106 -19.19 -12.55 -4.15
N THR A 107 -19.35 -13.10 -2.94
CA THR A 107 -20.64 -13.66 -2.49
C THR A 107 -21.74 -12.60 -2.48
N ILE A 108 -21.45 -11.39 -1.99
CA ILE A 108 -22.40 -10.27 -2.00
C ILE A 108 -22.72 -9.82 -3.43
N ALA A 109 -21.70 -9.70 -4.29
CA ALA A 109 -21.90 -9.34 -5.69
C ALA A 109 -22.75 -10.38 -6.44
N ASP A 110 -22.51 -11.67 -6.22
CA ASP A 110 -23.29 -12.76 -6.82
C ASP A 110 -24.75 -12.74 -6.32
N ALA A 111 -24.98 -12.34 -5.07
CA ALA A 111 -26.32 -12.28 -4.47
C ALA A 111 -27.11 -11.00 -4.84
N ARG A 112 -26.46 -9.85 -5.00
CA ARG A 112 -27.09 -8.53 -5.19
C ARG A 112 -26.81 -7.89 -6.56
N GLY A 113 -26.02 -8.53 -7.41
CA GLY A 113 -25.65 -8.07 -8.75
C GLY A 113 -24.51 -7.05 -8.80
N ILE A 114 -24.18 -6.40 -7.68
CA ILE A 114 -23.10 -5.40 -7.57
C ILE A 114 -22.40 -5.60 -6.22
N PRO A 115 -21.06 -5.50 -6.14
CA PRO A 115 -20.38 -5.42 -4.86
C PRO A 115 -20.91 -4.24 -4.05
N ASP A 116 -21.57 -4.53 -2.93
CA ASP A 116 -22.11 -3.51 -2.03
C ASP A 116 -21.12 -3.28 -0.88
N ASP A 117 -20.39 -2.18 -0.97
CA ASP A 117 -19.38 -1.79 0.04
C ASP A 117 -20.03 -1.30 1.35
N THR A 118 -21.37 -1.23 1.41
CA THR A 118 -22.11 -0.96 2.65
C THR A 118 -22.43 -2.22 3.46
N ASP A 119 -22.21 -3.41 2.88
CA ASP A 119 -22.46 -4.67 3.57
C ASP A 119 -21.52 -4.83 4.78
N LEU A 120 -22.14 -5.07 5.95
CA LEU A 120 -21.41 -5.19 7.22
C LEU A 120 -20.34 -6.29 7.15
N GLY A 121 -20.66 -7.43 6.53
CA GLY A 121 -19.74 -8.55 6.43
C GLY A 121 -18.53 -8.25 5.53
N VAL A 122 -18.72 -7.45 4.48
CA VAL A 122 -17.63 -6.95 3.62
C VAL A 122 -16.75 -5.96 4.39
N ARG A 123 -17.36 -5.00 5.10
CA ARG A 123 -16.64 -3.99 5.89
C ARG A 123 -15.81 -4.60 7.02
N GLU A 124 -16.33 -5.60 7.71
CA GLU A 124 -15.59 -6.34 8.74
C GLU A 124 -14.35 -7.05 8.16
N ALA A 125 -14.52 -7.77 7.05
CA ALA A 125 -13.40 -8.45 6.41
C ALA A 125 -12.38 -7.46 5.83
N GLU A 126 -12.85 -6.30 5.37
CA GLU A 126 -12.00 -5.20 4.96
C GLU A 126 -11.14 -4.69 6.11
N ALA A 127 -11.74 -4.44 7.27
CA ALA A 127 -11.01 -3.99 8.46
C ALA A 127 -9.96 -5.00 8.92
N VAL A 128 -10.27 -6.31 8.86
CA VAL A 128 -9.32 -7.37 9.21
C VAL A 128 -8.14 -7.40 8.23
N ARG A 129 -8.40 -7.27 6.92
CA ARG A 129 -7.35 -7.15 5.89
C ARG A 129 -6.47 -5.92 6.15
N ASP A 130 -7.07 -4.77 6.38
CA ASP A 130 -6.34 -3.51 6.63
C ASP A 130 -5.48 -3.60 7.89
N ALA A 131 -5.97 -4.23 8.95
CA ALA A 131 -5.20 -4.49 10.16
C ALA A 131 -4.03 -5.46 9.90
N ALA A 132 -4.22 -6.49 9.08
CA ALA A 132 -3.14 -7.40 8.70
C ALA A 132 -2.06 -6.70 7.85
N PHE A 133 -2.48 -5.81 6.95
CA PHE A 133 -1.54 -4.98 6.19
C PHE A 133 -0.76 -4.03 7.11
N GLN A 134 -1.42 -3.42 8.09
CA GLN A 134 -0.76 -2.56 9.07
C GLN A 134 0.31 -3.32 9.86
N ARG A 135 0.07 -4.57 10.27
CA ARG A 135 1.09 -5.41 10.92
C ARG A 135 2.29 -5.69 10.02
N CYS A 136 2.10 -5.86 8.72
CA CYS A 136 3.23 -5.98 7.77
C CYS A 136 4.09 -4.72 7.78
N VAL A 137 3.46 -3.54 7.74
CA VAL A 137 4.15 -2.25 7.82
C VAL A 137 4.88 -2.10 9.16
N ASP A 138 4.22 -2.40 10.27
CA ASP A 138 4.80 -2.24 11.61
C ASP A 138 5.94 -3.22 11.87
N ALA A 139 5.83 -4.46 11.39
CA ALA A 139 6.91 -5.45 11.44
C ALA A 139 8.15 -4.98 10.67
N SER A 140 7.95 -4.26 9.57
CA SER A 140 9.04 -3.66 8.80
C SER A 140 9.66 -2.45 9.53
N ALA A 141 8.88 -1.68 10.30
CA ALA A 141 9.30 -0.46 10.96
C ALA A 141 10.03 -0.64 12.32
N THR A 142 10.38 -1.87 12.73
CA THR A 142 10.80 -2.25 14.10
C THR A 142 12.06 -1.55 14.67
N THR A 143 12.70 -0.66 13.92
CA THR A 143 13.88 0.12 14.37
C THR A 143 13.80 1.62 14.12
N GLN A 144 12.65 2.16 13.68
CA GLN A 144 12.56 3.59 13.33
C GLN A 144 11.68 4.38 14.32
N PRO A 145 12.12 5.59 14.73
CA PRO A 145 11.30 6.47 15.57
C PRO A 145 9.97 6.80 14.88
N ALA A 146 8.96 7.15 15.67
CA ALA A 146 7.60 7.38 15.20
C ALA A 146 7.59 8.34 14.00
N LEU A 147 7.10 7.81 12.86
CA LEU A 147 6.98 8.44 11.54
C LEU A 147 6.30 9.83 11.50
N PHE A 148 5.76 10.30 12.61
CA PHE A 148 5.07 11.58 12.73
C PHE A 148 5.99 12.77 13.02
N ASP A 149 7.25 12.53 13.40
CA ASP A 149 8.22 13.61 13.72
C ASP A 149 9.19 13.92 12.58
N VAL A 150 9.15 13.18 11.46
CA VAL A 150 9.99 13.48 10.30
C VAL A 150 9.26 14.48 9.42
N THR A 151 9.66 15.74 9.49
CA THR A 151 9.24 16.76 8.52
C THR A 151 9.63 16.32 7.12
N GLU A 152 8.68 16.46 6.18
CA GLU A 152 8.76 16.00 4.78
C GLU A 152 9.96 16.61 4.01
N GLN A 153 10.66 17.58 4.60
CA GLN A 153 11.82 18.27 4.07
C GLN A 153 13.17 17.53 4.22
N GLN A 154 13.25 16.41 4.95
CA GLN A 154 14.53 15.70 5.14
C GLN A 154 14.86 14.64 4.07
N ALA A 155 14.10 14.56 2.97
CA ALA A 155 14.27 13.53 1.94
C ALA A 155 14.97 14.01 0.64
N VAL A 156 15.71 15.13 0.67
CA VAL A 156 16.51 15.56 -0.49
C VAL A 156 17.97 15.13 -0.28
N PRO A 157 18.48 14.13 -1.01
CA PRO A 157 19.93 13.94 -1.12
C PRO A 157 20.48 15.08 -1.98
N GLY A 158 21.42 15.84 -1.41
CA GLY A 158 22.28 16.75 -2.18
C GLY A 158 23.26 15.99 -3.08
#